data_AF-A0A8J5XB43-F1
#
_entry.id   AF-A0A8J5XB43-F1
#
_cell.length_a   1.000
_cell.length_b   1.000
_cell.length_c   1.000
_cell.angle_alpha   90.00
_cell.angle_beta   90.00
_cell.angle_gamma   90.00
#
_symmetry.space_group_name_H-M   'P 1'
#
loop_
_entity.id
_entity.type
_entity.pdbx_description
1 polymer ?
#
loop_
_entity_poly.entity_id
_entity_poly.type
_entity_poly.pdbx_seq_one_letter_code
_entity_poly.pdbx_strand_id
1 'polypeptide(L)'
;MDAAIAVEYLSAEVSVQRGMAIASHALCDELNAQLDGRDEASSALASVRATRSTRSSPLGKQPASAWPLARARAARHAGADNDYTNDDDDDGSGSGRSDDDGEAHIEALVVGLKEHFRQAGVPLPLARQHGTVYRLGSRRVNLAVRDGRLAVVSAPGEHTDLLKFLSRSST
;
A
#
# COMPACT_ATOMS: atom_id res chain seq x y z
N MET A 1 -33.67 26.64 2.90
CA MET A 1 -32.96 25.43 2.44
C MET A 1 -33.55 25.08 1.10
N ASP A 2 -32.73 25.10 0.06
CA ASP A 2 -33.19 24.81 -1.30
C ASP A 2 -33.30 23.31 -1.56
N ALA A 3 -34.41 22.90 -2.16
CA ALA A 3 -34.67 21.51 -2.48
C ALA A 3 -33.62 20.93 -3.45
N ALA A 4 -33.03 21.77 -4.32
CA ALA A 4 -31.96 21.37 -5.24
C ALA A 4 -30.73 20.81 -4.49
N ILE A 5 -30.30 21.48 -3.41
CA ILE A 5 -29.13 21.08 -2.63
C ILE A 5 -29.38 19.72 -1.94
N ALA A 6 -30.61 19.47 -1.47
CA ALA A 6 -30.98 18.19 -0.87
C ALA A 6 -30.98 17.04 -1.88
N VAL A 7 -31.45 17.27 -3.12
CA VAL A 7 -31.44 16.27 -4.20
C VAL A 7 -30.01 15.97 -4.64
N GLU A 8 -29.16 17.00 -4.78
CA GLU A 8 -27.75 16.83 -5.16
C GLU A 8 -26.98 16.02 -4.11
N TYR A 9 -27.18 16.33 -2.82
CA TYR A 9 -26.57 15.59 -1.70
C TYR A 9 -27.01 14.11 -1.66
N LEU A 10 -28.32 13.84 -1.80
CA LEU A 10 -28.84 12.47 -1.90
C LEU A 10 -28.26 11.70 -3.11
N SER A 11 -28.05 12.38 -4.24
CA SER A 11 -27.44 11.75 -5.42
C SER A 11 -25.98 11.36 -5.19
N ALA A 12 -25.22 12.20 -4.47
CA ALA A 12 -23.84 11.92 -4.10
C ALA A 12 -23.76 10.75 -3.09
N GLU A 13 -24.63 10.74 -2.08
CA GLU A 13 -24.68 9.67 -1.07
C GLU A 13 -24.96 8.29 -1.72
N VAL A 14 -25.96 8.20 -2.59
CA VAL A 14 -26.26 6.95 -3.35
C VAL A 14 -25.10 6.53 -4.24
N SER A 15 -24.36 7.49 -4.83
CA SER A 15 -23.18 7.19 -5.64
C SER A 15 -22.02 6.64 -4.79
N VAL A 16 -21.78 7.20 -3.59
CA VAL A 16 -20.76 6.72 -2.65
C VAL A 16 -21.13 5.33 -2.11
N GLN A 17 -22.39 5.11 -1.73
CA GLN A 17 -22.88 3.79 -1.28
C GLN A 17 -22.69 2.72 -2.35
N ARG A 18 -22.97 3.03 -3.64
CA ARG A 18 -22.69 2.14 -4.77
C ARG A 18 -21.20 1.86 -4.95
N GLY A 19 -20.35 2.88 -4.84
CA GLY A 19 -18.89 2.72 -4.90
C GLY A 19 -18.36 1.78 -3.82
N MET A 20 -18.81 1.95 -2.57
CA MET A 20 -18.45 1.07 -1.46
C MET A 20 -18.94 -0.37 -1.67
N ALA A 21 -20.15 -0.57 -2.19
CA ALA A 21 -20.68 -1.90 -2.48
C ALA A 21 -19.84 -2.65 -3.54
N ILE A 22 -19.43 -1.95 -4.61
CA ILE A 22 -18.55 -2.52 -5.66
C ILE A 22 -17.17 -2.87 -5.09
N ALA A 23 -16.56 -1.96 -4.31
CA ALA A 23 -15.27 -2.21 -3.67
C ALA A 23 -15.33 -3.38 -2.66
N SER A 24 -16.43 -3.49 -1.90
CA SER A 24 -16.64 -4.62 -0.99
C SER A 24 -16.78 -5.94 -1.72
N HIS A 25 -17.45 -5.97 -2.88
CA HIS A 25 -17.53 -7.18 -3.72
C HIS A 25 -16.16 -7.59 -4.25
N ALA A 26 -15.39 -6.66 -4.83
CA ALA A 26 -14.04 -6.95 -5.33
C ALA A 26 -13.11 -7.50 -4.24
N LEU A 27 -13.17 -6.95 -3.02
CA LEU A 27 -12.42 -7.46 -1.87
C LEU A 27 -12.88 -8.86 -1.43
N CYS A 28 -14.18 -9.16 -1.49
CA CYS A 28 -14.69 -10.52 -1.23
C CYS A 28 -14.23 -11.52 -2.29
N ASP A 29 -14.28 -11.16 -3.57
CA ASP A 29 -13.87 -12.02 -4.69
C ASP A 29 -12.35 -12.30 -4.64
N GLU A 30 -11.53 -11.29 -4.35
CA GLU A 30 -10.07 -11.46 -4.19
C GLU A 30 -9.72 -12.31 -2.95
N LEU A 31 -10.41 -12.10 -1.82
CA LEU A 31 -10.24 -12.95 -0.64
C LEU A 31 -10.64 -14.41 -0.92
N ASN A 32 -11.69 -14.66 -1.72
CA ASN A 32 -12.07 -16.02 -2.10
C ASN A 32 -11.01 -16.67 -2.99
N ALA A 33 -10.51 -15.95 -4.00
CA ALA A 33 -9.44 -16.45 -4.87
C ALA A 33 -8.15 -16.77 -4.10
N GLN A 34 -7.83 -16.01 -3.04
CA GLN A 34 -6.70 -16.30 -2.13
C GLN A 34 -6.94 -17.51 -1.21
N LEU A 35 -8.20 -17.92 -0.98
CA LEU A 35 -8.54 -19.16 -0.28
C LEU A 35 -8.47 -20.36 -1.23
N ASP A 36 -9.07 -20.26 -2.42
CA ASP A 36 -9.03 -21.31 -3.45
C ASP A 36 -7.58 -21.70 -3.80
N GLY A 37 -6.71 -20.71 -4.04
CA GLY A 37 -5.28 -20.93 -4.30
C GLY A 37 -4.48 -21.49 -3.11
N ARG A 38 -4.99 -21.36 -1.87
CA ARG A 38 -4.39 -21.97 -0.66
C ARG A 38 -4.72 -23.45 -0.53
N ASP A 39 -5.92 -23.87 -0.93
CA ASP A 39 -6.29 -25.29 -0.94
C ASP A 39 -5.58 -26.04 -2.07
N GLU A 40 -5.38 -25.42 -3.24
CA GLU A 40 -4.50 -25.98 -4.29
C GLU A 40 -3.05 -26.14 -3.81
N ALA A 41 -2.47 -25.12 -3.17
CA ALA A 41 -1.12 -25.18 -2.61
C ALA A 41 -0.98 -26.26 -1.51
N SER A 42 -2.00 -26.43 -0.69
CA SER A 42 -2.06 -27.45 0.36
C SER A 42 -2.16 -28.87 -0.23
N SER A 43 -2.96 -29.05 -1.28
CA SER A 43 -3.07 -30.29 -2.05
C SER A 43 -1.74 -30.68 -2.72
N ALA A 44 -1.04 -29.71 -3.32
CA ALA A 44 0.28 -29.93 -3.92
C ALA A 44 1.32 -30.42 -2.88
N LEU A 45 1.34 -29.83 -1.68
CA LEU A 45 2.24 -30.25 -0.60
C LEU A 45 1.91 -31.65 -0.05
N ALA A 46 0.63 -32.05 -0.01
CA ALA A 46 0.23 -33.42 0.32
C ALA A 46 0.74 -34.41 -0.73
N SER A 47 0.61 -34.09 -2.02
CA SER A 47 1.03 -34.94 -3.14
C SER A 47 2.56 -35.15 -3.18
N VAL A 48 3.35 -34.09 -2.96
CA VAL A 48 4.83 -34.17 -2.85
C VAL A 48 5.29 -35.08 -1.70
N ARG A 49 4.51 -35.20 -0.63
CA ARG A 49 4.86 -36.07 0.51
C ARG A 49 4.68 -37.56 0.20
N ALA A 50 3.81 -37.92 -0.75
CA ALA A 50 3.59 -39.31 -1.17
C ALA A 50 4.72 -39.86 -2.07
N THR A 51 5.33 -39.02 -2.91
CA THR A 51 6.37 -39.44 -3.86
C THR A 51 7.77 -39.56 -3.27
N ARG A 52 7.98 -39.16 -2.01
CA ARG A 52 9.29 -39.25 -1.31
C ARG A 52 9.54 -40.60 -0.61
N SER A 53 8.90 -41.67 -1.08
CA SER A 53 9.23 -43.05 -0.74
C SER A 53 9.55 -43.85 -2.01
N THR A 54 10.53 -44.74 -1.95
CA THR A 54 11.02 -45.57 -3.07
C THR A 54 11.60 -44.84 -4.29
N ARG A 55 12.83 -44.30 -4.15
CA ARG A 55 13.85 -44.52 -5.21
C ARG A 55 15.29 -44.43 -4.69
N SER A 56 16.01 -45.52 -4.86
CA SER A 56 17.46 -45.64 -4.66
C SER A 56 18.23 -44.98 -5.81
N SER A 57 19.49 -44.62 -5.53
CA SER A 57 20.46 -44.07 -6.51
C SER A 57 20.66 -44.99 -7.72
N PRO A 58 21.12 -44.44 -8.86
CA PRO A 58 22.57 -44.42 -9.09
C PRO A 58 23.12 -43.09 -9.64
N LEU A 59 24.45 -42.98 -9.73
CA LEU A 59 25.17 -41.81 -10.22
C LEU A 59 24.90 -41.56 -11.73
N GLY A 60 24.57 -40.31 -12.08
CA GLY A 60 24.36 -39.85 -13.46
C GLY A 60 25.24 -38.64 -13.80
N LYS A 61 26.15 -38.80 -14.76
CA LYS A 61 27.20 -37.85 -15.19
C LYS A 61 26.63 -36.46 -15.59
N GLN A 62 27.36 -35.40 -15.28
CA GLN A 62 27.16 -34.07 -15.87
C GLN A 62 27.37 -34.07 -17.39
N PRO A 63 26.63 -33.24 -18.12
CA PRO A 63 27.14 -32.53 -19.29
C PRO A 63 27.06 -31.00 -19.08
N ALA A 64 27.92 -30.25 -19.78
CA ALA A 64 27.92 -28.79 -19.78
C ALA A 64 27.55 -28.23 -21.16
N SER A 65 26.68 -27.21 -21.19
CA SER A 65 26.39 -26.36 -22.36
C SER A 65 25.86 -25.01 -21.84
N ALA A 66 26.57 -23.91 -22.11
CA ALA A 66 26.43 -23.07 -23.31
C ALA A 66 25.13 -22.22 -23.32
N TRP A 67 25.22 -20.99 -22.83
CA TRP A 67 24.21 -19.93 -22.96
C TRP A 67 24.59 -18.98 -24.11
N PRO A 68 23.81 -18.89 -25.21
CA PRO A 68 24.06 -17.95 -26.31
C PRO A 68 23.40 -16.57 -26.08
N LEU A 69 24.01 -15.51 -26.61
CA LEU A 69 23.45 -14.14 -26.60
C LEU A 69 22.58 -13.83 -27.83
N ALA A 70 21.44 -13.17 -27.60
CA ALA A 70 20.80 -12.21 -28.53
C ALA A 70 19.94 -11.24 -27.68
N ARG A 71 19.91 -9.89 -27.84
CA ARG A 71 19.55 -9.03 -29.00
C ARG A 71 18.14 -9.35 -29.55
N ALA A 72 17.22 -8.41 -29.80
CA ALA A 72 17.10 -6.95 -29.59
C ALA A 72 15.57 -6.59 -29.61
N ARG A 73 15.03 -5.35 -29.69
CA ARG A 73 15.51 -4.00 -30.06
C ARG A 73 14.59 -2.92 -29.39
N ALA A 74 15.04 -1.67 -29.39
CA ALA A 74 14.45 -0.51 -28.70
C ALA A 74 13.42 0.35 -29.50
N ALA A 75 12.55 1.06 -28.76
CA ALA A 75 11.99 2.42 -29.01
C ALA A 75 11.45 2.95 -27.65
N ARG A 76 11.77 4.13 -27.09
CA ARG A 76 11.84 5.56 -27.50
C ARG A 76 10.50 6.33 -27.42
N HIS A 77 10.58 7.55 -26.87
CA HIS A 77 9.51 8.51 -26.53
C HIS A 77 8.66 8.11 -25.30
N ALA A 78 8.29 9.00 -24.36
CA ALA A 78 8.71 10.39 -24.08
C ALA A 78 8.78 10.55 -22.53
N GLY A 79 9.50 11.50 -21.93
CA GLY A 79 9.24 12.94 -21.98
C GLY A 79 8.43 13.37 -20.75
N ALA A 80 9.08 13.37 -19.59
CA ALA A 80 8.54 13.76 -18.29
C ALA A 80 9.69 14.12 -17.33
N ASP A 81 10.50 15.07 -17.77
CA ASP A 81 11.40 15.88 -16.94
C ASP A 81 10.62 16.48 -15.76
N ASN A 82 10.83 15.91 -14.58
CA ASN A 82 10.36 16.46 -13.31
C ASN A 82 11.56 16.53 -12.38
N ASP A 83 12.36 17.57 -12.60
CA ASP A 83 13.53 17.90 -11.79
C ASP A 83 13.08 18.31 -10.38
N TYR A 84 13.53 17.58 -9.37
CA TYR A 84 13.30 17.87 -7.96
C TYR A 84 14.62 17.64 -7.21
N THR A 85 15.60 18.47 -7.56
CA THR A 85 16.78 18.75 -6.73
C THR A 85 16.34 19.44 -5.45
N ASN A 86 16.06 18.64 -4.42
CA ASN A 86 16.20 19.09 -3.04
C ASN A 86 17.70 19.07 -2.68
N ASP A 87 18.43 20.06 -3.19
CA ASP A 87 19.79 20.40 -2.73
C ASP A 87 19.68 21.10 -1.35
N ASP A 88 19.27 20.35 -0.34
CA ASP A 88 19.27 20.78 1.07
C ASP A 88 20.56 20.29 1.75
N ASP A 89 21.68 20.98 1.47
CA ASP A 89 22.95 20.85 2.22
C ASP A 89 22.79 21.41 3.65
N ASP A 90 22.14 20.65 4.54
CA ASP A 90 22.17 20.89 5.99
C ASP A 90 23.23 19.99 6.65
N ASP A 91 24.41 20.56 6.93
CA ASP A 91 25.49 19.88 7.66
C ASP A 91 25.29 19.92 9.20
N GLY A 92 24.03 20.09 9.62
CA GLY A 92 23.57 20.21 11.00
C GLY A 92 23.97 19.02 11.86
N SER A 93 25.14 19.15 12.50
CA SER A 93 25.72 18.18 13.43
C SER A 93 24.99 18.15 14.79
N GLY A 94 23.66 18.05 14.76
CA GLY A 94 22.79 17.89 15.91
C GLY A 94 22.74 16.44 16.39
N SER A 95 23.00 16.20 17.68
CA SER A 95 22.88 14.86 18.27
C SER A 95 21.43 14.51 18.62
N GLY A 96 20.57 14.45 17.59
CA GLY A 96 19.10 14.27 17.70
C GLY A 96 18.57 12.87 17.36
N ARG A 97 19.44 11.84 17.34
CA ARG A 97 19.17 10.47 16.83
C ARG A 97 18.08 9.71 17.61
N SER A 98 16.82 10.09 17.46
CA SER A 98 15.66 9.40 18.08
C SER A 98 14.33 9.68 17.36
N ASP A 99 14.17 10.84 16.71
CA ASP A 99 12.92 11.20 16.03
C ASP A 99 12.94 10.89 14.52
N ASP A 100 14.11 10.98 13.86
CA ASP A 100 14.27 10.81 12.40
C ASP A 100 13.86 9.40 11.91
N ASP A 101 14.28 8.36 12.64
CA ASP A 101 13.91 6.96 12.37
C ASP A 101 12.38 6.75 12.40
N GLY A 102 11.69 7.52 13.27
CA GLY A 102 10.24 7.51 13.38
C GLY A 102 9.56 8.13 12.15
N GLU A 103 10.07 9.26 11.67
CA GLU A 103 9.53 9.93 10.49
C GLU A 103 9.73 9.12 9.21
N ALA A 104 10.93 8.58 8.98
CA ALA A 104 11.21 7.73 7.82
C ALA A 104 10.30 6.49 7.79
N HIS A 105 10.00 5.90 8.96
CA HIS A 105 9.08 4.77 9.08
C HIS A 105 7.61 5.17 8.82
N ILE A 106 7.17 6.35 9.29
CA ILE A 106 5.85 6.91 8.97
C ILE A 106 5.71 7.16 7.46
N GLU A 107 6.72 7.72 6.82
CA GLU A 107 6.69 7.99 5.37
C GLU A 107 6.58 6.71 4.54
N ALA A 108 7.38 5.67 4.86
CA ALA A 108 7.29 4.38 4.19
C ALA A 108 5.87 3.76 4.28
N LEU A 109 5.24 3.84 5.46
CA LEU A 109 3.86 3.38 5.67
C LEU A 109 2.84 4.24 4.90
N VAL A 110 3.03 5.57 4.85
CA VAL A 110 2.17 6.50 4.09
C VAL A 110 2.27 6.26 2.58
N VAL A 111 3.47 5.98 2.05
CA VAL A 111 3.69 5.65 0.64
C VAL A 111 2.98 4.34 0.28
N GLY A 112 3.16 3.28 1.07
CA GLY A 112 2.46 2.00 0.85
C GLY A 112 0.93 2.13 0.93
N LEU A 113 0.43 2.93 1.89
CA LEU A 113 -1.01 3.21 2.01
C LEU A 113 -1.56 3.96 0.79
N LYS A 114 -0.83 4.96 0.28
CA LYS A 114 -1.20 5.69 -0.95
C LYS A 114 -1.23 4.78 -2.17
N GLU A 115 -0.27 3.87 -2.30
CA GLU A 115 -0.23 2.90 -3.39
C GLU A 115 -1.42 1.94 -3.34
N HIS A 116 -1.74 1.36 -2.17
CA HIS A 116 -2.92 0.50 -2.01
C HIS A 116 -4.22 1.25 -2.34
N PHE A 117 -4.38 2.50 -1.91
CA PHE A 117 -5.52 3.34 -2.25
C PHE A 117 -5.60 3.66 -3.76
N ARG A 118 -4.44 3.93 -4.41
CA ARG A 118 -4.32 4.09 -5.87
C ARG A 118 -4.73 2.82 -6.63
N GLN A 119 -4.34 1.64 -6.16
CA GLN A 119 -4.72 0.34 -6.74
C GLN A 119 -6.23 0.11 -6.64
N ALA A 120 -6.85 0.49 -5.51
CA ALA A 120 -8.30 0.50 -5.34
C ALA A 120 -9.05 1.63 -6.10
N GLY A 121 -8.35 2.45 -6.88
CA GLY A 121 -8.94 3.55 -7.68
C GLY A 121 -9.38 4.78 -6.86
N VAL A 122 -9.10 4.83 -5.55
CA VAL A 122 -9.54 5.91 -4.65
C VAL A 122 -8.33 6.74 -4.22
N PRO A 123 -8.13 7.97 -4.72
CA PRO A 123 -6.98 8.79 -4.33
C PRO A 123 -7.08 9.25 -2.87
N LEU A 124 -6.19 8.77 -2.01
CA LEU A 124 -6.12 9.17 -0.60
C LEU A 124 -5.61 10.63 -0.48
N PRO A 125 -6.41 11.60 0.03
CA PRO A 125 -6.07 13.03 0.01
C PRO A 125 -5.14 13.43 1.17
N LEU A 126 -4.01 12.74 1.30
CA LEU A 126 -3.04 12.85 2.38
C LEU A 126 -1.69 13.42 1.89
N ALA A 127 -1.38 14.66 2.26
CA ALA A 127 -0.12 15.34 1.92
C ALA A 127 0.77 15.52 3.17
N ARG A 128 2.09 15.34 3.07
CA ARG A 128 3.05 15.71 4.13
C ARG A 128 3.08 17.23 4.23
N GLN A 129 3.17 17.80 5.44
CA GLN A 129 3.35 19.24 5.64
C GLN A 129 4.74 19.56 6.20
N HIS A 130 5.09 18.91 7.31
CA HIS A 130 6.37 19.10 7.99
C HIS A 130 6.51 18.01 9.04
N GLY A 131 7.63 17.29 9.07
CA GLY A 131 7.79 16.22 10.04
C GLY A 131 6.74 15.12 9.86
N THR A 132 6.36 14.53 10.99
CA THR A 132 5.22 13.60 11.15
C THR A 132 3.83 14.24 10.92
N VAL A 133 3.74 15.52 10.55
CA VAL A 133 2.48 16.24 10.34
C VAL A 133 2.02 16.13 8.89
N TYR A 134 0.80 15.65 8.70
CA TYR A 134 0.15 15.51 7.41
C TYR A 134 -1.15 16.33 7.35
N ARG A 135 -1.56 16.68 6.14
CA ARG A 135 -2.84 17.30 5.81
C ARG A 135 -3.74 16.26 5.14
N LEU A 136 -4.90 16.01 5.74
CA LEU A 136 -5.95 15.14 5.22
C LEU A 136 -7.13 16.03 4.78
N GLY A 137 -7.23 16.28 3.48
CA GLY A 137 -8.22 17.21 2.91
C GLY A 137 -8.07 18.65 3.46
N SER A 138 -9.00 19.09 4.29
CA SER A 138 -8.94 20.39 5.00
C SER A 138 -8.30 20.32 6.39
N ARG A 139 -8.10 19.13 6.95
CA ARG A 139 -7.67 18.94 8.35
C ARG A 139 -6.16 18.70 8.43
N ARG A 140 -5.50 19.32 9.41
CA ARG A 140 -4.13 18.99 9.82
C ARG A 140 -4.19 17.86 10.85
N VAL A 141 -3.38 16.82 10.68
CA VAL A 141 -3.28 15.65 11.57
C VAL A 141 -1.80 15.38 11.87
N ASN A 142 -1.50 14.94 13.08
CA ASN A 142 -0.17 14.43 13.41
C ASN A 142 -0.21 12.89 13.38
N LEU A 143 0.71 12.25 12.68
CA LEU A 143 0.79 10.79 12.59
C LEU A 143 1.87 10.25 13.53
N ALA A 144 1.66 9.03 14.02
CA ALA A 144 2.63 8.25 14.77
C ALA A 144 2.48 6.77 14.39
N VAL A 145 3.53 5.97 14.59
CA VAL A 145 3.43 4.51 14.49
C VAL A 145 3.07 3.93 15.85
N ARG A 146 2.03 3.10 15.90
CA ARG A 146 1.65 2.26 17.05
C ARG A 146 1.38 0.85 16.54
N ASP A 147 2.00 -0.14 17.17
CA ASP A 147 1.79 -1.57 16.87
C ASP A 147 1.95 -1.93 15.37
N GLY A 148 2.91 -1.28 14.71
CA GLY A 148 3.19 -1.43 13.27
C GLY A 148 2.20 -0.74 12.33
N ARG A 149 1.34 0.16 12.84
CA ARG A 149 0.28 0.85 12.09
C ARG A 149 0.36 2.36 12.24
N LEU A 150 -0.15 3.08 11.24
CA LEU A 150 -0.35 4.53 11.31
C LEU A 150 -1.53 4.87 12.23
N ALA A 151 -1.28 5.71 13.22
CA ALA A 151 -2.28 6.29 14.11
C ALA A 151 -2.24 7.82 14.06
N VAL A 152 -3.41 8.45 14.09
CA VAL A 152 -3.58 9.90 14.27
C VAL A 152 -3.50 10.23 15.76
N VAL A 153 -2.53 11.06 16.13
CA VAL A 153 -2.46 11.66 17.47
C VAL A 153 -3.49 12.78 17.54
N SER A 154 -4.55 12.58 18.33
CA SER A 154 -5.67 13.52 18.45
C SER A 154 -5.50 14.47 19.65
N ALA A 155 -4.88 13.97 20.72
CA ALA A 155 -4.45 14.71 21.90
C ALA A 155 -3.18 14.04 22.48
N PRO A 156 -2.43 14.68 23.39
CA PRO A 156 -1.28 14.05 24.04
C PRO A 156 -1.67 12.72 24.72
N GLY A 157 -1.12 11.61 24.23
CA GLY A 157 -1.46 10.25 24.67
C GLY A 157 -2.64 9.59 23.93
N GLU A 158 -3.54 10.35 23.29
CA GLU A 158 -4.68 9.79 22.54
C GLU A 158 -4.29 9.49 21.08
N HIS A 159 -4.22 8.20 20.76
CA HIS A 159 -3.88 7.68 19.43
C HIS A 159 -5.10 6.96 18.84
N THR A 160 -5.54 7.33 17.64
CA THR A 160 -6.62 6.64 16.90
C THR A 160 -6.06 6.07 15.60
N ASP A 161 -6.25 4.77 15.35
CA ASP A 161 -5.91 4.11 14.07
C ASP A 161 -6.40 4.94 12.86
N LEU A 162 -5.51 5.19 11.89
CA LEU A 162 -5.78 6.09 10.77
C LEU A 162 -7.00 5.67 9.93
N LEU A 163 -7.25 4.37 9.76
CA LEU A 163 -8.43 3.85 9.03
C LEU A 163 -9.72 4.07 9.85
N LYS A 164 -9.64 3.95 11.17
CA LYS A 164 -10.72 4.27 12.11
C LYS A 164 -10.99 5.78 12.21
N PHE A 165 -9.98 6.62 11.98
CA PHE A 165 -10.15 8.07 11.85
C PHE A 165 -10.83 8.44 10.53
N LEU A 166 -10.36 7.87 9.41
CA LEU A 166 -10.91 8.10 8.06
C LEU A 166 -12.41 7.77 7.99
N SER A 167 -12.79 6.57 8.43
CA SER A 167 -14.19 6.11 8.46
C SER A 167 -15.11 6.99 9.33
N ARG A 168 -14.59 7.56 10.43
CA ARG A 168 -15.30 8.54 11.27
C ARG A 168 -15.40 9.94 10.67
N SER A 169 -14.67 10.24 9.60
CA SER A 169 -14.69 11.54 8.92
C SER A 169 -15.50 11.57 7.63
N SER A 170 -16.26 10.51 7.36
CA SER A 170 -17.15 10.38 6.18
C SER A 170 -18.62 10.70 6.48
N THR A 171 -18.90 11.31 7.63
CA THR A 171 -20.22 11.82 8.09
C THR A 171 -20.10 13.31 8.40
#